data_AF-A0A6B0Z757-F1
#
_entry.id   AF-A0A6B0Z757-F1
#
_cell.length_a   1.000
_cell.length_b   1.000
_cell.length_c   1.000
_cell.angle_alpha   90.00
_cell.angle_beta   90.00
_cell.angle_gamma   90.00
#
_symmetry.space_group_name_H-M   'P 1'
#
loop_
_entity.id
_entity.type
_entity.pdbx_description
1 polymer ?
#
loop_
_entity_poly.entity_id
_entity_poly.type
_entity_poly.pdbx_seq_one_letter_code
_entity_poly.pdbx_strand_id
1 'polypeptide(L)'
;MIKLDVVATGDLKIFGDFFTMAYARDVAEKYGVGLTVTEPFRGASSDYAGFDERGVPYVMFYADNLDYINHPSDTVEHVEAEPLGGTVVTVLGLIEALADSIEE
;
A
#
# COMPACT_ATOMS: atom_id res chain seq x y z
N MET A 1 5.81 -0.77 9.54
CA MET A 1 4.33 -0.81 9.61
C MET A 1 3.79 -0.84 8.18
N ILE A 2 2.87 -1.76 7.86
CA ILE A 2 2.24 -1.82 6.54
C ILE A 2 0.79 -1.41 6.72
N LYS A 3 0.37 -0.32 6.06
CA LYS A 3 -1.01 0.16 6.07
C LYS A 3 -1.64 -0.13 4.72
N LEU A 4 -2.84 -0.70 4.75
CA LEU A 4 -3.69 -0.91 3.58
C LEU A 4 -4.96 -0.08 3.79
N ASP A 5 -5.29 0.78 2.84
CA ASP A 5 -6.50 1.61 2.90
C ASP A 5 -7.00 1.85 1.48
N VAL A 6 -8.22 1.39 1.17
CA VAL A 6 -8.84 1.56 -0.17
C VAL A 6 -7.96 1.01 -1.30
N VAL A 7 -7.64 -0.29 -1.26
CA VAL A 7 -6.61 -0.91 -2.12
C VAL A 7 -7.14 -1.66 -3.35
N ALA A 8 -8.44 -1.53 -3.65
CA ALA A 8 -9.11 -2.42 -4.60
C ALA A 8 -9.89 -1.70 -5.72
N THR A 9 -9.57 -0.44 -6.00
CA THR A 9 -10.28 0.40 -6.98
C THR A 9 -9.31 1.28 -7.76
N GLY A 10 -9.06 0.97 -9.03
CA GLY A 10 -8.12 1.72 -9.89
C GLY A 10 -6.66 1.25 -9.77
N ASP A 11 -5.72 2.17 -9.91
CA ASP A 11 -4.28 1.86 -9.94
C ASP A 11 -3.67 1.84 -8.53
N LEU A 12 -2.84 0.84 -8.25
CA LEU A 12 -2.19 0.67 -6.95
C LEU A 12 -1.03 1.66 -6.74
N LYS A 13 -0.99 2.28 -5.57
CA LYS A 13 -0.05 3.33 -5.20
C LYS A 13 0.50 3.14 -3.79
N ILE A 14 1.70 3.69 -3.57
CA ILE A 14 2.34 3.74 -2.26
C ILE A 14 2.93 5.11 -1.93
N PHE A 15 3.06 5.37 -0.63
CA PHE A 15 3.96 6.37 -0.05
C PHE A 15 4.43 5.93 1.34
N GLY A 16 5.48 6.54 1.88
CA GLY A 16 5.99 6.26 3.22
C GLY A 16 7.50 6.40 3.33
N ASP A 17 8.10 5.54 4.17
CA ASP A 17 9.54 5.45 4.40
C ASP A 17 10.28 4.93 3.15
N PHE A 18 11.46 5.51 2.87
CA PHE A 18 12.23 5.23 1.67
C PHE A 18 12.59 3.75 1.49
N PHE A 19 13.12 3.11 2.54
CA PHE A 19 13.55 1.71 2.45
C PHE A 19 12.36 0.77 2.35
N THR A 20 11.32 1.02 3.16
CA THR A 20 10.09 0.20 3.13
C THR A 20 9.42 0.27 1.76
N MET A 21 9.37 1.46 1.15
CA MET A 21 8.87 1.63 -0.22
C MET A 21 9.77 0.96 -1.26
N ALA A 22 11.09 1.01 -1.11
CA ALA A 22 12.01 0.34 -2.04
C ALA A 22 11.76 -1.18 -2.08
N TYR A 23 11.68 -1.83 -0.91
CA TYR A 23 11.33 -3.25 -0.83
C TYR A 23 9.97 -3.56 -1.47
N ALA A 24 8.95 -2.75 -1.21
CA ALA A 24 7.64 -2.93 -1.82
C ALA A 24 7.69 -2.86 -3.35
N ARG A 25 8.49 -1.93 -3.91
CA ARG A 25 8.67 -1.79 -5.36
C ARG A 25 9.40 -2.97 -5.97
N ASP A 26 10.48 -3.43 -5.33
CA ASP A 26 11.25 -4.57 -5.82
C ASP A 26 10.38 -5.83 -5.88
N VAL A 27 9.52 -6.02 -4.88
CA VAL A 27 8.53 -7.11 -4.87
C VAL A 27 7.49 -6.91 -5.99
N ALA A 28 6.91 -5.71 -6.11
CA ALA A 28 5.93 -5.45 -7.16
C ALA A 28 6.50 -5.68 -8.56
N GLU A 29 7.73 -5.23 -8.83
CA GLU A 29 8.42 -5.47 -10.09
C GLU A 29 8.67 -6.96 -10.35
N LYS A 30 9.15 -7.70 -9.33
CA LYS A 30 9.36 -9.16 -9.40
C LYS A 30 8.10 -9.92 -9.82
N TYR A 31 6.93 -9.47 -9.38
CA TYR A 31 5.65 -10.11 -9.67
C TYR A 31 4.83 -9.42 -10.79
N GLY A 32 5.39 -8.41 -11.45
CA GLY A 32 4.72 -7.70 -12.55
C GLY A 32 3.50 -6.88 -12.12
N VAL A 33 3.47 -6.41 -10.86
CA VAL A 33 2.39 -5.58 -10.32
C VAL A 33 2.65 -4.12 -10.68
N GLY A 34 1.66 -3.46 -11.28
CA GLY A 34 1.68 -2.00 -11.49
C GLY A 34 1.59 -1.27 -10.17
N LEU A 35 2.71 -0.66 -9.72
CA LEU A 35 2.81 0.05 -8.45
C LEU A 35 3.48 1.40 -8.63
N THR A 36 2.79 2.48 -8.25
CA THR A 36 3.30 3.85 -8.39
C THR A 36 3.62 4.49 -7.04
N VAL A 37 4.77 5.17 -6.92
CA VAL A 37 5.12 5.97 -5.74
C VAL A 37 4.49 7.36 -5.85
N THR A 38 3.97 7.85 -4.73
CA THR A 38 3.33 9.16 -4.62
C THR A 38 3.79 9.93 -3.40
N GLU A 39 3.46 11.22 -3.34
CA GLU A 39 3.55 12.00 -2.11
C GLU A 39 2.34 11.71 -1.20
N PRO A 40 2.48 11.85 0.14
CA PRO A 40 1.35 11.78 1.05
C PRO A 40 0.27 12.83 0.73
N PHE A 41 -0.99 12.47 0.96
CA PHE A 41 -2.11 13.38 0.79
C PHE A 41 -2.04 14.57 1.77
N ARG A 42 -2.05 15.80 1.25
CA ARG A 42 -2.05 17.01 2.09
C ARG A 42 -3.39 17.16 2.81
N GLY A 43 -3.34 17.29 4.14
CA GLY A 43 -4.52 17.51 4.97
C GLY A 43 -5.37 16.27 5.22
N ALA A 44 -4.95 15.11 4.73
CA ALA A 44 -5.53 13.81 5.06
C ALA A 44 -4.57 13.02 5.97
N SER A 45 -5.13 12.09 6.73
CA SER A 45 -4.38 11.22 7.63
C SER A 45 -5.00 9.82 7.63
N SER A 46 -4.27 8.84 8.13
CA SER A 46 -4.74 7.48 8.36
C SER A 46 -3.93 6.87 9.53
N ASP A 47 -4.13 5.59 9.83
CA ASP A 47 -3.53 4.95 10.99
C ASP A 47 -1.99 4.89 10.96
N TYR A 48 -1.35 5.16 9.81
CA TYR A 48 0.11 5.27 9.73
C TYR A 48 0.65 6.50 10.49
N ALA A 49 -0.13 7.56 10.67
CA ALA A 49 0.36 8.84 11.19
C ALA A 49 0.95 8.70 12.60
N GLY A 50 0.32 7.91 13.47
CA GLY A 50 0.85 7.67 14.82
C GLY A 50 2.17 6.90 14.84
N PHE A 51 2.45 6.09 13.82
CA PHE A 51 3.72 5.39 13.65
C PHE A 51 4.81 6.33 13.12
N ASP A 52 4.47 7.15 12.14
CA ASP A 52 5.35 8.19 11.58
C ASP A 52 5.81 9.17 12.67
N GLU A 53 4.88 9.69 13.49
CA GLU A 53 5.18 10.57 14.62
C GLU A 53 6.18 9.99 15.63
N ARG A 54 6.30 8.65 15.67
CA ARG A 54 7.20 7.92 16.58
C ARG A 54 8.48 7.44 15.89
N GLY A 55 8.68 7.83 14.63
CA GLY A 55 9.82 7.42 13.82
C GLY A 55 9.80 5.94 13.44
N VAL A 56 8.64 5.29 13.45
CA VAL A 56 8.49 3.90 13.00
C VAL A 56 8.34 3.89 11.49
N PRO A 57 9.21 3.19 10.73
CA PRO A 57 9.08 3.09 9.27
C PRO A 57 7.72 2.53 8.87
N TYR A 58 7.12 3.14 7.85
CA TYR A 58 5.82 2.71 7.34
C TYR A 58 5.76 2.72 5.83
N VAL A 59 4.83 1.96 5.27
CA VAL A 59 4.38 2.09 3.89
C VAL A 59 2.86 2.05 3.88
N MET A 60 2.27 3.01 3.18
CA MET A 60 0.84 3.11 2.92
C MET A 60 0.56 2.60 1.52
N PHE A 61 -0.31 1.61 1.39
CA PHE A 61 -0.89 1.18 0.13
C PHE A 61 -2.30 1.74 -0.01
N TYR A 62 -2.61 2.24 -1.20
CA TYR A 62 -3.94 2.70 -1.57
C TYR A 62 -4.09 2.60 -3.09
N ALA A 63 -5.33 2.53 -3.57
CA ALA A 63 -5.68 2.62 -4.98
C ALA A 63 -6.26 4.01 -5.26
N ASP A 64 -6.14 4.51 -6.49
CA ASP A 64 -6.36 5.93 -6.77
C ASP A 64 -7.78 6.32 -7.16
N ASN A 65 -8.66 5.35 -7.40
CA ASN A 65 -10.07 5.62 -7.51
C ASN A 65 -10.69 5.65 -6.11
N LEU A 66 -10.95 6.86 -5.62
CA LEU A 66 -11.52 7.13 -4.30
C LEU A 66 -13.02 7.48 -4.35
N ASP A 67 -13.67 7.35 -5.51
CA ASP A 67 -15.04 7.85 -5.75
C ASP A 67 -16.09 7.19 -4.85
N TYR A 68 -15.80 6.00 -4.34
CA TYR A 68 -16.72 5.21 -3.53
C TYR A 68 -16.50 5.35 -2.02
N ILE A 69 -15.43 6.02 -1.57
CA ILE A 69 -15.13 6.13 -0.14
C ILE A 69 -16.30 6.81 0.60
N ASN A 70 -16.78 6.19 1.67
CA ASN A 70 -17.91 6.68 2.46
C ASN A 70 -19.20 6.90 1.65
N HIS A 71 -19.32 6.25 0.48
CA HIS A 71 -20.50 6.33 -0.38
C HIS A 71 -21.36 5.06 -0.21
N PRO A 72 -22.69 5.13 -0.36
CA PRO A 72 -23.56 3.95 -0.36
C PRO A 72 -23.25 2.90 -1.45
N SER A 73 -22.46 3.30 -2.45
CA SER A 73 -21.98 2.42 -3.53
C SER A 73 -20.64 1.76 -3.21
N ASP A 74 -20.10 1.93 -2.01
CA ASP A 74 -18.98 1.15 -1.50
C ASP A 74 -19.43 -0.29 -1.23
N THR A 75 -19.48 -1.08 -2.30
CA THR A 75 -20.01 -2.43 -2.34
C THR A 75 -19.06 -3.35 -3.11
N VAL A 76 -19.26 -4.67 -2.98
CA VAL A 76 -18.38 -5.68 -3.58
C VAL A 76 -18.29 -5.58 -5.10
N GLU A 77 -19.31 -5.01 -5.75
CA GLU A 77 -19.37 -4.81 -7.21
C GLU A 77 -18.29 -3.84 -7.72
N HIS A 78 -17.73 -2.98 -6.86
CA HIS A 78 -16.66 -2.06 -7.22
C HIS A 78 -15.27 -2.58 -6.82
N VAL A 79 -15.17 -3.79 -6.26
CA VAL A 79 -13.88 -4.41 -5.93
C VAL A 79 -13.25 -4.97 -7.21
N GLU A 80 -12.13 -4.40 -7.61
CA GLU A 80 -11.35 -4.81 -8.78
C GLU A 80 -10.30 -5.85 -8.37
N ALA A 81 -10.27 -6.98 -9.09
CA ALA A 81 -9.40 -8.11 -8.76
C ALA A 81 -7.90 -7.80 -8.95
N GLU A 82 -7.55 -6.95 -9.91
CA GLU A 82 -6.16 -6.62 -10.24
C GLU A 82 -5.46 -5.80 -9.15
N PRO A 83 -5.95 -4.62 -8.71
CA PRO A 83 -5.30 -3.87 -7.62
C PRO A 83 -5.35 -4.63 -6.29
N LEU A 84 -6.42 -5.38 -6.02
CA LEU A 84 -6.51 -6.22 -4.82
C LEU A 84 -5.45 -7.34 -4.84
N GLY A 85 -5.36 -8.08 -5.95
CA GLY A 85 -4.38 -9.15 -6.12
C GLY A 85 -2.95 -8.62 -6.08
N GLY A 86 -2.68 -7.50 -6.76
CA GLY A 86 -1.40 -6.81 -6.73
C GLY A 86 -0.99 -6.38 -5.32
N THR A 87 -1.94 -5.87 -4.54
CA THR A 87 -1.71 -5.53 -3.11
C THR A 87 -1.33 -6.76 -2.31
N VAL A 88 -2.08 -7.85 -2.41
CA VAL A 88 -1.82 -9.08 -1.64
C VAL A 88 -0.44 -9.63 -1.97
N VAL A 89 -0.10 -9.77 -3.25
CA VAL A 89 1.20 -10.30 -3.68
C VAL A 89 2.34 -9.42 -3.20
N THR A 90 2.20 -8.10 -3.35
CA THR A 90 3.25 -7.15 -2.93
C THR A 90 3.46 -7.15 -1.42
N VAL A 91 2.38 -7.17 -0.64
CA VAL A 91 2.46 -7.18 0.83
C VAL A 91 3.07 -8.47 1.36
N LEU A 92 2.68 -9.63 0.81
CA LEU A 92 3.24 -10.91 1.22
C LEU A 92 4.75 -10.97 0.93
N GLY A 93 5.18 -10.57 -0.26
CA GLY A 93 6.61 -10.55 -0.60
C GLY A 93 7.39 -9.50 0.21
N LEU A 94 6.78 -8.36 0.56
CA LEU A 94 7.39 -7.39 1.46
C LEU A 94 7.58 -7.96 2.86
N ILE A 95 6.59 -8.67 3.40
CA ILE A 95 6.69 -9.33 4.71
C ILE A 95 7.81 -10.37 4.70
N GLU A 96 7.92 -11.17 3.63
CA GLU A 96 9.02 -12.15 3.46
C GLU A 96 10.38 -11.45 3.44
N ALA A 97 10.56 -10.42 2.61
CA ALA A 97 11.81 -9.67 2.52
C ALA A 97 12.21 -9.01 3.87
N LEU A 98 11.24 -8.49 4.61
CA LEU A 98 11.48 -7.92 5.93
C LEU A 98 11.80 -8.99 6.97
N ALA A 99 11.18 -10.17 6.89
CA ALA A 99 11.48 -11.28 7.79
C ALA A 99 12.91 -11.79 7.60
N ASP A 100 13.35 -11.96 6.34
CA ASP A 100 14.71 -12.39 6.01
C ASP A 100 15.76 -11.39 6.54
N SER A 101 15.45 -10.09 6.52
CA SER A 101 16.36 -9.05 7.03
C SER A 101 16.59 -9.09 8.55
N ILE A 102 15.78 -9.84 9.31
CA ILE A 102 15.92 -10.01 10.76
C ILE A 102 16.90 -11.15 11.08
N GLU A 103 17.12 -12.08 10.14
CA GLU A 103 17.99 -13.24 10.34
C GLU A 103 19.48 -12.99 10.01
N GLU A 104 19.81 -11.82 9.44
CA GLU A 104 21.18 -11.34 9.15
C GLU A 104 21.78 -10.48 10.29
#